data_AF-A0A1J1JDC9-F1
#
_entry.id   AF-A0A1J1JDC9-F1
#
_cell.length_a   1.000
_cell.length_b   1.000
_cell.length_c   1.000
_cell.angle_alpha   90.00
_cell.angle_beta   90.00
_cell.angle_gamma   90.00
#
_symmetry.space_group_name_H-M   'P 1'
#
loop_
_entity.id
_entity.type
_entity.pdbx_description
1 polymer ?
#
loop_
_entity_poly.entity_id
_entity_poly.type
_entity_poly.pdbx_seq_one_letter_code
_entity_poly.pdbx_strand_id
1 'polypeptide(L)'
;MQSILLPHPERRLHLPWNCLQWGVFLLPILPIFGSISIFLGMILSYRHQFKSIRKNPVNQGLAILSILLVIISILANNSLESFLGLFNFIPYFIMFAGLSEIIQTPSQLRQLSWLMIFGAIPVIILGLGQQYLSWSGIDILQGILGWSLQLNGNPVGRMSSVFMYANILAAYLIIIFTLTLGLLIEEWQNKAENNDGYILNKNQKITLLIITLLLTAIDLILTNSRNAWGLAVLSSLAYALYLGWWWLILLVTTGVTAVLGSAFAPSPIKDGLRMIIPAYFWQRITDENFVRPVETLRITQWKFALNLAQTRPLTGWGLRNFTPLYEAKMNVWLGHPHNLFLMMFAEIGIPTALFFMVIICWILSQGFLLLTNSLTNPSERLVYYSYLITFLGLILFNCFDVSLFDFRVNTLSWIILSGIWGVVDNTIGNSTKNSYN
;
A
#
# COMPACT_ATOMS: atom_id res chain seq x y z
N MET A 1 -15.21 -20.75 22.83
CA MET A 1 -15.60 -20.00 21.63
C MET A 1 -14.33 -19.59 20.91
N GLN A 2 -14.07 -20.13 19.72
CA GLN A 2 -13.00 -19.62 18.85
C GLN A 2 -13.42 -18.20 18.40
N SER A 3 -12.65 -17.19 18.81
CA SER A 3 -12.89 -15.79 18.47
C SER A 3 -12.08 -15.46 17.23
N ILE A 4 -12.72 -14.79 16.25
CA ILE A 4 -12.03 -14.23 15.07
C ILE A 4 -10.91 -13.27 15.51
N LEU A 5 -11.06 -12.64 16.67
CA LEU A 5 -10.08 -11.74 17.27
C LEU A 5 -9.19 -12.48 18.25
N LEU A 6 -7.87 -12.37 18.05
CA LEU A 6 -6.87 -12.87 18.99
C LEU A 6 -6.54 -11.78 20.02
N PRO A 7 -6.30 -12.11 21.30
CA PRO A 7 -5.90 -11.14 22.30
C PRO A 7 -4.46 -10.67 22.08
N HIS A 8 -4.14 -9.46 22.54
CA HIS A 8 -2.77 -8.94 22.56
C HIS A 8 -1.96 -9.66 23.67
N PRO A 9 -0.65 -9.95 23.50
CA PRO A 9 0.15 -10.59 24.55
C PRO A 9 0.17 -9.81 25.88
N GLU A 10 0.29 -8.48 25.80
CA GLU A 10 0.17 -7.59 26.96
C GLU A 10 -1.29 -7.21 27.29
N ARG A 11 -1.73 -7.50 28.53
CA ARG A 11 -3.11 -7.22 29.00
C ARG A 11 -3.56 -5.77 28.82
N ARG A 12 -2.67 -4.80 29.06
CA ARG A 12 -2.97 -3.37 28.93
C ARG A 12 -3.23 -2.93 27.48
N LEU A 13 -2.80 -3.73 26.50
CA LEU A 13 -2.98 -3.44 25.08
C LEU A 13 -4.12 -4.24 24.43
N HIS A 14 -4.87 -5.05 25.19
CA HIS A 14 -6.01 -5.83 24.66
C HIS A 14 -7.06 -4.93 23.96
N LEU A 15 -7.49 -3.85 24.61
CA LEU A 15 -8.49 -2.94 24.04
C LEU A 15 -7.95 -2.17 22.82
N PRO A 16 -6.76 -1.52 22.87
CA PRO A 16 -6.14 -0.92 21.70
C PRO A 16 -6.06 -1.87 20.49
N TRP A 17 -5.66 -3.12 20.74
CA TRP A 17 -5.54 -4.15 19.73
C TRP A 17 -6.89 -4.57 19.14
N ASN A 18 -7.92 -4.75 19.97
CA ASN A 18 -9.27 -5.06 19.48
C ASN A 18 -9.83 -3.91 18.61
N CYS A 19 -9.61 -2.66 19.01
CA CYS A 19 -9.97 -1.50 18.20
C CYS A 19 -9.25 -1.52 16.84
N LEU A 20 -7.94 -1.78 16.83
CA LEU A 20 -7.18 -1.90 15.60
C LEU A 20 -7.69 -3.03 14.69
N GLN A 21 -7.96 -4.22 15.24
CA GLN A 21 -8.47 -5.36 14.47
C GLN A 21 -9.82 -5.04 13.79
N TRP A 22 -10.79 -4.52 14.55
CA TRP A 22 -12.07 -4.09 13.97
C TRP A 22 -11.89 -2.99 12.94
N GLY A 23 -10.99 -2.05 13.22
CA GLY A 23 -10.68 -0.95 12.35
C GLY A 23 -10.16 -1.40 10.99
N VAL A 24 -9.18 -2.30 10.98
CA VAL A 24 -8.59 -2.88 9.76
C VAL A 24 -9.61 -3.68 8.96
N PHE A 25 -10.44 -4.49 9.62
CA PHE A 25 -11.48 -5.28 8.96
C PHE A 25 -12.53 -4.40 8.27
N LEU A 26 -12.97 -3.32 8.94
CA LEU A 26 -14.04 -2.44 8.44
C LEU A 26 -13.54 -1.40 7.44
N LEU A 27 -12.27 -0.99 7.49
CA LEU A 27 -11.72 0.12 6.71
C LEU A 27 -12.04 0.11 5.21
N PRO A 28 -12.00 -1.02 4.48
CA PRO A 28 -12.23 -1.02 3.03
C PRO A 28 -13.69 -0.68 2.65
N ILE A 29 -14.67 -1.12 3.45
CA ILE A 29 -16.11 -1.04 3.14
C ILE A 29 -16.84 0.00 3.99
N LEU A 30 -16.46 0.15 5.24
CA LEU A 30 -16.99 1.13 6.19
C LEU A 30 -15.85 2.02 6.69
N PRO A 31 -15.22 2.82 5.81
CA PRO A 31 -14.03 3.58 6.13
C PRO A 31 -14.13 4.53 7.32
N ILE A 32 -15.28 5.18 7.51
CA ILE A 32 -15.50 6.09 8.65
C ILE A 32 -15.42 5.30 9.96
N PHE A 33 -16.13 4.18 10.06
CA PHE A 33 -16.10 3.33 11.25
C PHE A 33 -14.75 2.66 11.45
N GLY A 34 -14.12 2.20 10.36
CA GLY A 34 -12.77 1.65 10.37
C GLY A 34 -11.75 2.63 10.93
N SER A 35 -11.74 3.86 10.40
CA SER A 35 -10.82 4.91 10.84
C SER A 35 -11.06 5.38 12.28
N ILE A 36 -12.32 5.52 12.72
CA ILE A 36 -12.65 5.82 14.13
C ILE A 36 -12.08 4.73 15.05
N SER A 37 -12.27 3.45 14.70
CA SER A 37 -11.77 2.34 15.51
C SER A 37 -10.23 2.32 15.57
N ILE A 38 -9.54 2.54 14.44
CA ILE A 38 -8.07 2.66 14.40
C ILE A 38 -7.61 3.83 15.27
N PHE A 39 -8.27 4.98 15.15
CA PHE A 39 -7.94 6.19 15.91
C PHE A 39 -8.12 5.99 17.43
N LEU A 40 -9.18 5.30 17.85
CA LEU A 40 -9.37 4.91 19.25
C LEU A 40 -8.24 3.99 19.73
N GLY A 41 -7.87 2.98 18.93
CA GLY A 41 -6.74 2.11 19.23
C GLY A 41 -5.44 2.88 19.43
N MET A 42 -5.16 3.82 18.52
CA MET A 42 -4.02 4.74 18.60
C MET A 42 -4.04 5.57 19.88
N ILE A 43 -5.13 6.27 20.21
CA ILE A 43 -5.23 7.10 21.43
C ILE A 43 -4.99 6.26 22.69
N LEU A 44 -5.60 5.08 22.78
CA LEU A 44 -5.43 4.21 23.93
C LEU A 44 -3.98 3.71 24.05
N SER A 45 -3.31 3.43 22.93
CA SER A 45 -1.87 3.13 22.92
C SER A 45 -1.05 4.30 23.47
N TYR A 46 -1.31 5.54 23.03
CA TYR A 46 -0.66 6.73 23.58
C TYR A 46 -0.83 6.84 25.11
N ARG A 47 -2.04 6.55 25.63
CA ARG A 47 -2.28 6.56 27.09
C ARG A 47 -1.46 5.52 27.84
N HIS A 48 -1.24 4.34 27.26
CA HIS A 48 -0.55 3.24 27.93
C HIS A 48 0.97 3.21 27.69
N GLN A 49 1.45 3.78 26.58
CA GLN A 49 2.83 3.63 26.11
C GLN A 49 3.54 4.96 25.80
N PHE A 50 3.02 6.11 26.26
CA PHE A 50 3.58 7.44 25.96
C PHE A 50 5.11 7.55 26.15
N LYS A 51 5.64 6.96 27.23
CA LYS A 51 7.08 7.01 27.53
C LYS A 51 7.92 6.29 26.46
N SER A 52 7.42 5.17 25.94
CA SER A 52 8.07 4.41 24.86
C SER A 52 8.02 5.20 23.56
N ILE A 53 6.81 5.64 23.18
CA ILE A 53 6.55 6.45 21.98
C ILE A 53 7.48 7.66 21.89
N ARG A 54 7.61 8.42 22.99
CA ARG A 54 8.43 9.63 23.05
C ARG A 54 9.93 9.37 22.94
N LYS A 55 10.41 8.22 23.46
CA LYS A 55 11.83 7.87 23.45
C LYS A 55 12.26 7.22 22.14
N ASN A 56 11.33 6.70 21.34
CA ASN A 56 11.64 6.04 20.08
C ASN A 56 12.25 7.05 19.07
N PRO A 57 13.45 6.78 18.52
CA PRO A 57 14.16 7.73 17.65
C PRO A 57 13.47 7.93 16.29
N VAL A 58 12.77 6.93 15.77
CA VAL A 58 12.00 7.06 14.52
C VAL A 58 10.84 8.02 14.72
N ASN A 59 10.14 7.92 15.86
CA ASN A 59 9.06 8.85 16.20
C ASN A 59 9.57 10.28 16.39
N GLN A 60 10.77 10.46 16.97
CA GLN A 60 11.41 11.77 17.07
C GLN A 60 11.75 12.35 15.69
N GLY A 61 12.27 11.53 14.77
CA GLY A 61 12.50 11.93 13.39
C GLY A 61 11.22 12.39 12.68
N LEU A 62 10.13 11.65 12.83
CA LEU A 62 8.81 12.03 12.28
C LEU A 62 8.22 13.28 12.93
N ALA A 63 8.48 13.52 14.22
CA ALA A 63 8.08 14.75 14.90
C ALA A 63 8.85 15.97 14.35
N ILE A 64 10.16 15.85 14.13
CA ILE A 64 10.97 16.89 13.48
C ILE A 64 10.45 17.14 12.06
N LEU A 65 10.19 16.07 11.30
CA LEU A 65 9.62 16.19 9.96
C LEU A 65 8.27 16.91 9.97
N SER A 66 7.41 16.65 10.96
CA SER A 66 6.13 17.37 11.12
C SER A 66 6.33 18.87 11.28
N ILE A 67 7.31 19.29 12.11
CA ILE A 67 7.65 20.70 12.32
C ILE A 67 8.14 21.33 11.01
N LEU A 68 9.02 20.63 10.27
CA LEU A 68 9.51 21.10 8.97
C LEU A 68 8.37 21.28 7.96
N LEU A 69 7.44 20.33 7.90
CA LEU A 69 6.27 20.43 7.02
C LEU A 69 5.38 21.64 7.37
N VAL A 70 5.18 21.94 8.66
CA VAL A 70 4.45 23.13 9.08
C VAL A 70 5.17 24.42 8.64
N ILE A 71 6.49 24.49 8.83
CA ILE A 71 7.30 25.63 8.38
C ILE A 71 7.19 25.80 6.85
N ILE A 72 7.31 24.72 6.09
CA ILE A 72 7.16 24.73 4.63
C ILE A 72 5.76 25.22 4.23
N SER A 73 4.71 24.79 4.93
CA SER A 73 3.34 25.26 4.65
C SER A 73 3.15 26.75 4.88
N ILE A 74 3.87 27.34 5.85
CA ILE A 74 3.89 28.80 6.05
C ILE A 74 4.59 29.48 4.86
N LEU A 75 5.69 28.92 4.38
CA LEU A 75 6.51 29.47 3.29
C LEU A 75 6.01 29.11 1.87
N ALA A 76 4.92 28.37 1.76
CA ALA A 76 4.36 27.87 0.51
C ALA A 76 3.86 29.01 -0.40
N ASN A 77 3.76 28.72 -1.71
CA ASN A 77 3.19 29.65 -2.68
C ASN A 77 1.70 29.93 -2.40
N ASN A 78 0.94 28.88 -2.11
CA ASN A 78 -0.39 28.96 -1.52
C ASN A 78 -0.37 28.22 -0.18
N SER A 79 -0.26 28.99 0.90
CA SER A 79 -0.17 28.45 2.26
C SER A 79 -1.43 27.71 2.68
N LEU A 80 -2.63 28.19 2.30
CA LEU A 80 -3.89 27.54 2.66
C LEU A 80 -3.96 26.11 2.09
N GLU A 81 -3.64 25.95 0.82
CA GLU A 81 -3.56 24.64 0.18
C GLU A 81 -2.50 23.76 0.82
N SER A 82 -1.33 24.33 1.17
CA SER A 82 -0.26 23.58 1.83
C SER A 82 -0.65 23.07 3.22
N PHE A 83 -1.36 23.88 4.02
CA PHE A 83 -1.89 23.43 5.30
C PHE A 83 -2.88 22.28 5.15
N LEU A 84 -3.75 22.30 4.13
CA LEU A 84 -4.62 21.16 3.84
C LEU A 84 -3.83 19.92 3.42
N GLY A 85 -2.68 20.11 2.78
CA GLY A 85 -1.77 19.03 2.40
C GLY A 85 -1.18 18.27 3.59
N LEU A 86 -1.02 18.94 4.75
CA LEU A 86 -0.48 18.31 5.97
C LEU A 86 -1.32 17.12 6.46
N PHE A 87 -2.62 17.10 6.17
CA PHE A 87 -3.51 16.00 6.54
C PHE A 87 -3.16 14.67 5.85
N ASN A 88 -2.39 14.70 4.76
CA ASN A 88 -1.89 13.49 4.10
C ASN A 88 -0.63 12.90 4.77
N PHE A 89 -0.05 13.59 5.77
CA PHE A 89 1.22 13.21 6.41
C PHE A 89 1.12 13.18 7.94
N ILE A 90 0.94 14.34 8.61
CA ILE A 90 1.09 14.47 10.07
C ILE A 90 0.16 13.52 10.85
N PRO A 91 -1.14 13.38 10.51
CA PRO A 91 -2.01 12.42 11.20
C PRO A 91 -1.47 10.98 11.12
N TYR A 92 -0.86 10.63 10.00
CA TYR A 92 -0.31 9.29 9.79
C TYR A 92 1.03 9.06 10.50
N PHE A 93 1.83 10.10 10.73
CA PHE A 93 3.02 10.01 11.59
C PHE A 93 2.65 9.73 13.04
N ILE A 94 1.59 10.39 13.53
CA ILE A 94 1.02 10.15 14.87
C ILE A 94 0.44 8.73 14.94
N MET A 95 -0.29 8.31 13.90
CA MET A 95 -0.80 6.95 13.79
C MET A 95 0.32 5.91 13.83
N PHE A 96 1.39 6.11 13.07
CA PHE A 96 2.54 5.23 13.06
C PHE A 96 3.14 5.02 14.46
N ALA A 97 3.35 6.12 15.16
CA ALA A 97 3.93 6.11 16.50
C ALA A 97 3.03 5.37 17.51
N GLY A 98 1.71 5.53 17.42
CA GLY A 98 0.76 4.82 18.30
C GLY A 98 0.59 3.34 17.94
N LEU A 99 0.51 3.00 16.65
CA LEU A 99 0.24 1.64 16.19
C LEU A 99 1.46 0.72 16.26
N SER A 100 2.67 1.25 16.09
CA SER A 100 3.91 0.46 16.27
C SER A 100 4.07 -0.10 17.68
N GLU A 101 3.50 0.55 18.69
CA GLU A 101 3.44 0.05 20.07
C GLU A 101 2.37 -1.03 20.29
N ILE A 102 1.40 -1.17 19.38
CA ILE A 102 0.36 -2.20 19.43
C ILE A 102 0.79 -3.43 18.62
N ILE A 103 1.47 -3.24 17.48
CA ILE A 103 1.82 -4.32 16.56
C ILE A 103 3.26 -4.77 16.82
N GLN A 104 3.44 -5.76 17.69
CA GLN A 104 4.74 -6.11 18.27
C GLN A 104 5.27 -7.48 17.82
N THR A 105 4.44 -8.31 17.17
CA THR A 105 4.80 -9.71 16.83
C THR A 105 4.39 -10.11 15.41
N PRO A 106 5.09 -11.07 14.76
CA PRO A 106 4.67 -11.62 13.47
C PRO A 106 3.27 -12.27 13.49
N SER A 107 2.86 -12.85 14.61
CA SER A 107 1.50 -13.41 14.75
C SER A 107 0.43 -12.33 14.64
N GLN A 108 0.67 -11.12 15.14
CA GLN A 108 -0.25 -9.99 14.96
C GLN A 108 -0.30 -9.53 13.50
N LEU A 109 0.84 -9.54 12.79
CA LEU A 109 0.87 -9.26 11.35
C LEU A 109 0.05 -10.28 10.55
N ARG A 110 0.12 -11.56 10.92
CA ARG A 110 -0.70 -12.63 10.34
C ARG A 110 -2.20 -12.34 10.54
N GLN A 111 -2.57 -11.99 11.77
CA GLN A 111 -3.94 -11.65 12.12
C GLN A 111 -4.47 -10.45 11.33
N LEU A 112 -3.69 -9.37 11.24
CA LEU A 112 -4.07 -8.21 10.43
C LEU A 112 -4.20 -8.56 8.94
N SER A 113 -3.35 -9.44 8.42
CA SER A 113 -3.44 -9.90 7.03
C SER A 113 -4.75 -10.62 6.75
N TRP A 114 -5.17 -11.53 7.62
CA TRP A 114 -6.48 -12.19 7.50
C TRP A 114 -7.63 -11.19 7.54
N LEU A 115 -7.59 -10.21 8.46
CA LEU A 115 -8.63 -9.18 8.56
C LEU A 115 -8.70 -8.29 7.31
N MET A 116 -7.56 -7.92 6.74
CA MET A 116 -7.50 -7.19 5.46
C MET A 116 -8.08 -8.02 4.32
N ILE A 117 -7.77 -9.32 4.24
CA ILE A 117 -8.29 -10.23 3.22
C ILE A 117 -9.81 -10.37 3.34
N PHE A 118 -10.33 -10.61 4.56
CA PHE A 118 -11.77 -10.69 4.78
C PHE A 118 -12.48 -9.37 4.43
N GLY A 119 -11.89 -8.23 4.80
CA GLY A 119 -12.40 -6.90 4.44
C GLY A 119 -12.34 -6.61 2.93
N ALA A 120 -11.45 -7.27 2.19
CA ALA A 120 -11.31 -7.11 0.74
C ALA A 120 -12.33 -7.90 -0.07
N ILE A 121 -12.88 -8.99 0.45
CA ILE A 121 -13.83 -9.85 -0.29
C ILE A 121 -15.03 -9.04 -0.82
N PRO A 122 -15.72 -8.20 -0.02
CA PRO A 122 -16.82 -7.40 -0.55
C PRO A 122 -16.36 -6.36 -1.58
N VAL A 123 -15.15 -5.79 -1.46
CA VAL A 123 -14.59 -4.84 -2.44
C VAL A 123 -14.43 -5.50 -3.80
N ILE A 124 -13.91 -6.73 -3.83
CA ILE A 124 -13.72 -7.53 -5.05
C ILE A 124 -15.08 -7.83 -5.70
N ILE A 125 -16.03 -8.35 -4.91
CA ILE A 125 -17.37 -8.69 -5.39
C ILE A 125 -18.08 -7.45 -5.97
N LEU A 126 -18.03 -6.31 -5.26
CA LEU A 126 -18.64 -5.06 -5.73
C LEU A 126 -18.02 -4.56 -7.03
N GLY A 127 -16.71 -4.71 -7.19
CA GLY A 127 -16.04 -4.29 -8.42
C GLY A 127 -16.30 -5.20 -9.62
N LEU A 128 -16.40 -6.52 -9.41
CA LEU A 128 -16.87 -7.44 -10.45
C LEU A 128 -18.32 -7.15 -10.86
N GLY A 129 -19.19 -6.88 -9.88
CA GLY A 129 -20.56 -6.44 -10.14
C GLY A 129 -20.63 -5.09 -10.88
N GLN A 130 -19.77 -4.14 -10.52
CA GLN A 130 -19.61 -2.86 -11.24
C GLN A 130 -19.25 -3.09 -12.71
N GLN A 131 -18.31 -4.01 -12.98
CA GLN A 131 -17.75 -4.21 -14.31
C GLN A 131 -18.65 -5.05 -15.23
N TYR A 132 -19.34 -6.06 -14.69
CA TYR A 132 -20.07 -7.06 -15.50
C TYR A 132 -21.58 -7.09 -15.30
N LEU A 133 -22.06 -6.63 -14.14
CA LEU A 133 -23.48 -6.68 -13.78
C LEU A 133 -24.14 -5.30 -13.76
N SER A 134 -23.42 -4.26 -14.24
CA SER A 134 -23.88 -2.87 -14.22
C SER A 134 -24.31 -2.39 -12.83
N TRP A 135 -23.70 -2.92 -11.76
CA TRP A 135 -23.99 -2.44 -10.41
C TRP A 135 -23.51 -1.00 -10.25
N SER A 136 -24.36 -0.19 -9.64
CA SER A 136 -24.08 1.20 -9.29
C SER A 136 -24.50 1.47 -7.85
N GLY A 137 -23.93 2.53 -7.25
CA GLY A 137 -24.20 2.91 -5.87
C GLY A 137 -25.64 3.39 -5.68
N ILE A 138 -26.13 3.26 -4.44
CA ILE A 138 -27.38 3.89 -4.00
C ILE A 138 -27.00 5.19 -3.30
N ASP A 139 -27.39 6.34 -3.85
CA ASP A 139 -26.94 7.67 -3.37
C ASP A 139 -27.24 7.90 -1.88
N ILE A 140 -28.37 7.42 -1.37
CA ILE A 140 -28.77 7.54 0.03
C ILE A 140 -27.77 6.85 0.97
N LEU A 141 -27.14 5.75 0.52
CA LEU A 141 -26.18 5.00 1.33
C LEU A 141 -24.77 5.60 1.28
N GLN A 142 -24.49 6.53 0.35
CA GLN A 142 -23.15 7.09 0.17
C GLN A 142 -22.64 7.79 1.45
N GLY A 143 -23.51 8.50 2.18
CA GLY A 143 -23.12 9.16 3.43
C GLY A 143 -22.71 8.21 4.55
N ILE A 144 -23.28 6.99 4.57
CA ILE A 144 -22.98 5.96 5.58
C ILE A 144 -21.79 5.12 5.14
N LEU A 145 -21.75 4.73 3.86
CA LEU A 145 -20.70 3.90 3.28
C LEU A 145 -19.40 4.69 3.09
N GLY A 146 -19.47 6.00 2.86
CA GLY A 146 -18.31 6.86 2.60
C GLY A 146 -17.71 6.68 1.19
N TRP A 147 -18.44 6.02 0.29
CA TRP A 147 -18.08 5.82 -1.11
C TRP A 147 -19.34 5.58 -1.95
N SER A 148 -19.21 5.73 -3.27
CA SER A 148 -20.24 5.37 -4.24
C SER A 148 -19.65 4.43 -5.31
N LEU A 149 -20.44 3.48 -5.78
CA LEU A 149 -20.04 2.56 -6.84
C LEU A 149 -20.36 3.23 -8.19
N GLN A 150 -19.34 3.74 -8.87
CA GLN A 150 -19.52 4.43 -10.15
C GLN A 150 -19.80 3.42 -11.27
N LEU A 151 -20.91 3.57 -12.00
CA LEU A 151 -21.24 2.69 -13.13
C LEU A 151 -20.09 2.68 -14.16
N ASN A 152 -19.71 1.48 -14.62
CA ASN A 152 -18.57 1.25 -15.54
C ASN A 152 -17.19 1.69 -15.02
N GLY A 153 -17.08 2.04 -13.73
CA GLY A 153 -15.83 2.42 -13.08
C GLY A 153 -15.27 3.78 -13.48
N ASN A 154 -14.09 4.11 -12.94
CA ASN A 154 -13.41 5.39 -13.17
C ASN A 154 -11.91 5.20 -13.41
N PRO A 155 -11.38 5.56 -14.59
CA PRO A 155 -12.09 6.01 -15.79
C PRO A 155 -13.07 4.95 -16.34
N VAL A 156 -14.02 5.38 -17.17
CA VAL A 156 -14.99 4.47 -17.80
C VAL A 156 -14.29 3.28 -18.46
N GLY A 157 -14.79 2.07 -18.18
CA GLY A 157 -14.24 0.81 -18.65
C GLY A 157 -13.11 0.25 -17.80
N ARG A 158 -12.72 0.92 -16.70
CA ARG A 158 -11.70 0.46 -15.76
C ARG A 158 -12.32 0.30 -14.38
N MET A 159 -12.21 -0.91 -13.83
CA MET A 159 -12.76 -1.21 -12.51
C MET A 159 -12.15 -0.29 -11.44
N SER A 160 -13.01 0.38 -10.67
CA SER A 160 -12.61 1.22 -9.53
C SER A 160 -13.28 0.79 -8.21
N SER A 161 -14.30 -0.07 -8.27
CA SER A 161 -15.06 -0.56 -7.11
C SER A 161 -15.46 0.60 -6.19
N VAL A 162 -15.30 0.43 -4.88
CA VAL A 162 -15.56 1.42 -3.82
C VAL A 162 -14.53 2.56 -3.77
N PHE A 163 -13.57 2.61 -4.71
CA PHE A 163 -12.55 3.65 -4.79
C PHE A 163 -12.88 4.68 -5.87
N MET A 164 -12.42 5.90 -5.64
CA MET A 164 -12.66 7.03 -6.55
C MET A 164 -11.98 6.86 -7.92
N TYR A 165 -10.97 6.00 -8.03
CA TYR A 165 -10.20 5.81 -9.26
C TYR A 165 -9.57 4.42 -9.34
N ALA A 166 -9.46 3.87 -10.56
CA ALA A 166 -8.97 2.52 -10.82
C ALA A 166 -7.52 2.29 -10.35
N ASN A 167 -6.64 3.30 -10.45
CA ASN A 167 -5.26 3.16 -9.94
C ASN A 167 -5.22 3.06 -8.40
N ILE A 168 -6.16 3.70 -7.70
CA ILE A 168 -6.24 3.63 -6.25
C ILE A 168 -6.71 2.23 -5.82
N LEU A 169 -7.75 1.71 -6.48
CA LEU A 169 -8.14 0.31 -6.30
C LEU A 169 -6.98 -0.63 -6.60
N ALA A 170 -6.20 -0.37 -7.66
CA ALA A 170 -5.06 -1.20 -8.00
C ALA A 170 -3.98 -1.19 -6.91
N ALA A 171 -3.67 -0.04 -6.31
CA ALA A 171 -2.76 0.04 -5.17
C ALA A 171 -3.27 -0.76 -3.96
N TYR A 172 -4.56 -0.66 -3.65
CA TYR A 172 -5.21 -1.47 -2.62
C TYR A 172 -5.11 -2.97 -2.92
N LEU A 173 -5.44 -3.39 -4.14
CA LEU A 173 -5.39 -4.80 -4.54
C LEU A 173 -3.98 -5.37 -4.53
N ILE A 174 -2.93 -4.57 -4.79
CA ILE A 174 -1.54 -5.04 -4.66
C ILE A 174 -1.19 -5.38 -3.20
N ILE A 175 -1.70 -4.61 -2.23
CA ILE A 175 -1.57 -4.95 -0.81
C ILE A 175 -2.21 -6.31 -0.55
N ILE A 176 -3.48 -6.46 -0.94
CA ILE A 176 -4.24 -7.69 -0.69
C ILE A 176 -3.59 -8.88 -1.39
N PHE A 177 -3.29 -8.77 -2.68
CA PHE A 177 -2.65 -9.81 -3.48
C PHE A 177 -1.34 -10.29 -2.85
N THR A 178 -0.45 -9.37 -2.45
CA THR A 178 0.87 -9.72 -1.89
C THR A 178 0.74 -10.42 -0.54
N LEU A 179 -0.19 -9.98 0.32
CA LEU A 179 -0.45 -10.62 1.62
C LEU A 179 -1.17 -11.95 1.48
N THR A 180 -2.15 -12.06 0.57
CA THR A 180 -2.85 -13.33 0.28
C THR A 180 -1.89 -14.38 -0.25
N LEU A 181 -0.97 -14.01 -1.14
CA LEU A 181 0.06 -14.91 -1.65
C LEU A 181 0.97 -15.41 -0.51
N GLY A 182 1.42 -14.51 0.37
CA GLY A 182 2.24 -14.87 1.53
C GLY A 182 1.54 -15.84 2.49
N LEU A 183 0.28 -15.56 2.85
CA LEU A 183 -0.52 -16.44 3.71
C LEU A 183 -0.84 -17.77 3.05
N LEU A 184 -1.07 -17.81 1.73
CA LEU A 184 -1.30 -19.06 1.01
C LEU A 184 -0.07 -19.96 1.06
N ILE A 185 1.11 -19.39 0.81
CA ILE A 185 2.38 -20.11 0.90
C ILE A 185 2.59 -20.62 2.33
N GLU A 186 2.33 -19.78 3.34
CA GLU A 186 2.45 -20.15 4.75
C GLU A 186 1.55 -21.34 5.11
N GLU A 187 0.25 -21.24 4.83
CA GLU A 187 -0.73 -22.30 5.12
C GLU A 187 -0.42 -23.59 4.33
N TRP A 188 0.12 -23.48 3.12
CA TRP A 188 0.55 -24.62 2.34
C TRP A 188 1.77 -25.34 2.96
N GLN A 189 2.76 -24.58 3.43
CA GLN A 189 3.98 -25.12 4.04
C GLN A 189 3.77 -25.64 5.46
N ASN A 190 2.79 -25.10 6.19
CA ASN A 190 2.47 -25.52 7.56
C ASN A 190 1.96 -26.96 7.57
N LYS A 191 2.81 -27.90 8.02
CA LYS A 191 2.48 -29.34 8.08
C LYS A 191 1.56 -29.72 9.26
N ALA A 192 1.47 -28.89 10.29
CA ALA A 192 0.61 -29.14 11.45
C ALA A 192 -0.80 -28.60 11.20
N GLU A 193 -1.83 -29.40 11.48
CA GLU A 193 -3.19 -28.91 11.71
C GLU A 193 -3.22 -28.24 13.09
N ASN A 194 -2.66 -27.03 13.19
CA ASN A 194 -2.80 -26.26 14.41
C ASN A 194 -4.18 -25.60 14.45
N ASN A 195 -4.83 -25.73 15.59
CA ASN A 195 -6.10 -25.08 15.93
C ASN A 195 -5.82 -23.58 16.20
N ASP A 196 -5.44 -22.82 15.16
CA ASP A 196 -4.92 -21.45 15.25
C ASP A 196 -5.97 -20.38 15.62
N GLY A 197 -7.00 -20.73 16.39
CA GLY A 197 -8.04 -19.79 16.85
C GLY A 197 -9.00 -19.29 15.77
N TYR A 198 -8.70 -19.50 14.49
CA TYR A 198 -9.59 -19.23 13.36
C TYR A 198 -10.72 -20.27 13.26
N ILE A 199 -11.88 -19.82 12.78
CA ILE A 199 -13.07 -20.67 12.58
C ILE A 199 -12.87 -21.65 11.41
N LEU A 200 -12.03 -21.29 10.43
CA LEU A 200 -11.81 -22.09 9.23
C LEU A 200 -10.76 -23.17 9.45
N ASN A 201 -11.06 -24.39 8.99
CA ASN A 201 -10.05 -25.45 8.92
C ASN A 201 -9.02 -25.17 7.81
N LYS A 202 -7.90 -25.90 7.81
CA LYS A 202 -6.79 -25.70 6.87
C LYS A 202 -7.23 -25.71 5.40
N ASN A 203 -8.03 -26.70 4.99
CA ASN A 203 -8.48 -26.81 3.60
C ASN A 203 -9.38 -25.64 3.19
N GLN A 204 -10.25 -25.19 4.09
CA GLN A 204 -11.10 -24.01 3.88
C GLN A 204 -10.27 -22.73 3.77
N LYS A 205 -9.26 -22.54 4.63
CA LYS A 205 -8.32 -21.41 4.54
C LYS A 205 -7.60 -21.39 3.19
N ILE A 206 -7.00 -22.50 2.78
CA ILE A 206 -6.30 -22.62 1.49
C ILE A 206 -7.26 -22.33 0.33
N THR A 207 -8.46 -22.92 0.35
CA THR A 207 -9.47 -22.70 -0.70
C THR A 207 -9.87 -21.23 -0.79
N LEU A 208 -10.14 -20.59 0.35
CA LEU A 208 -10.47 -19.17 0.42
C LEU A 208 -9.32 -18.32 -0.15
N LEU A 209 -8.09 -18.57 0.29
CA LEU A 209 -6.92 -17.83 -0.16
C LEU A 209 -6.67 -17.99 -1.67
N ILE A 210 -6.85 -19.21 -2.22
CA ILE A 210 -6.75 -19.45 -3.67
C ILE A 210 -7.82 -18.64 -4.42
N ILE A 211 -9.08 -18.70 -3.97
CA ILE A 211 -10.18 -17.95 -4.60
C ILE A 211 -9.90 -16.45 -4.53
N THR A 212 -9.53 -15.93 -3.35
CA THR A 212 -9.20 -14.51 -3.20
C THR A 212 -8.00 -14.11 -4.06
N LEU A 213 -6.95 -14.93 -4.16
CA LEU A 213 -5.79 -14.64 -4.99
C LEU A 213 -6.16 -14.59 -6.48
N LEU A 214 -6.98 -15.53 -6.96
CA LEU A 214 -7.45 -15.55 -8.34
C LEU A 214 -8.35 -14.35 -8.66
N LEU A 215 -9.31 -14.05 -7.78
CA LEU A 215 -10.20 -12.90 -7.98
C LEU A 215 -9.45 -11.57 -7.91
N THR A 216 -8.52 -11.40 -6.96
CA THR A 216 -7.67 -10.20 -6.91
C THR A 216 -6.76 -10.06 -8.13
N ALA A 217 -6.25 -11.16 -8.68
CA ALA A 217 -5.48 -11.13 -9.93
C ALA A 217 -6.35 -10.70 -11.12
N ILE A 218 -7.58 -11.21 -11.22
CA ILE A 218 -8.57 -10.78 -12.23
C ILE A 218 -8.86 -9.28 -12.06
N ASP A 219 -9.20 -8.83 -10.86
CA ASP A 219 -9.52 -7.44 -10.58
C ASP A 219 -8.34 -6.50 -10.88
N LEU A 220 -7.10 -6.91 -10.57
CA LEU A 220 -5.89 -6.18 -10.95
C LEU A 220 -5.80 -5.98 -12.46
N ILE A 221 -6.12 -7.01 -13.25
CA ILE A 221 -6.23 -6.90 -14.71
C ILE A 221 -7.32 -5.89 -15.07
N LEU A 222 -8.52 -5.98 -14.48
CA LEU A 222 -9.67 -5.11 -14.76
C LEU A 222 -9.47 -3.64 -14.35
N THR A 223 -8.58 -3.34 -13.40
CA THR A 223 -8.18 -1.95 -13.11
C THR A 223 -7.47 -1.31 -14.30
N ASN A 224 -6.94 -2.10 -15.24
CA ASN A 224 -6.19 -1.65 -16.41
C ASN A 224 -4.99 -0.74 -16.06
N SER A 225 -4.40 -0.98 -14.88
CA SER A 225 -3.22 -0.29 -14.34
C SER A 225 -1.95 -1.07 -14.67
N ARG A 226 -1.20 -0.60 -15.69
CA ARG A 226 0.09 -1.19 -16.09
C ARG A 226 1.08 -1.32 -14.94
N ASN A 227 1.11 -0.30 -14.07
CA ASN A 227 1.98 -0.28 -12.88
C ASN A 227 1.64 -1.43 -11.94
N ALA A 228 0.35 -1.63 -11.64
CA ALA A 228 -0.08 -2.69 -10.75
C ALA A 228 0.15 -4.08 -11.35
N TRP A 229 -0.04 -4.29 -12.66
CA TRP A 229 0.28 -5.57 -13.29
C TRP A 229 1.75 -5.95 -13.12
N GLY A 230 2.66 -4.99 -13.35
CA GLY A 230 4.09 -5.17 -13.12
C GLY A 230 4.40 -5.50 -11.66
N LEU A 231 3.74 -4.84 -10.71
CA LEU A 231 3.95 -5.08 -9.28
C LEU A 231 3.43 -6.45 -8.83
N ALA A 232 2.30 -6.93 -9.36
CA ALA A 232 1.82 -8.28 -9.06
C ALA A 232 2.82 -9.35 -9.52
N VAL A 233 3.42 -9.15 -10.70
CA VAL A 233 4.51 -9.99 -11.22
C VAL A 233 5.74 -9.90 -10.32
N LEU A 234 6.19 -8.69 -9.96
CA LEU A 234 7.36 -8.49 -9.11
C LEU A 234 7.18 -9.08 -7.71
N SER A 235 6.01 -8.90 -7.08
CA SER A 235 5.68 -9.54 -5.81
C SER A 235 5.75 -11.06 -5.92
N SER A 236 5.19 -11.64 -6.99
CA SER A 236 5.24 -13.10 -7.22
C SER A 236 6.68 -13.60 -7.40
N LEU A 237 7.50 -12.87 -8.18
CA LEU A 237 8.92 -13.17 -8.36
C LEU A 237 9.71 -13.03 -7.05
N ALA A 238 9.36 -12.06 -6.20
CA ALA A 238 10.00 -11.90 -4.90
C ALA A 238 9.78 -13.12 -4.00
N TYR A 239 8.58 -13.72 -3.98
CA TYR A 239 8.35 -14.99 -3.28
C TYR A 239 9.07 -16.16 -3.95
N ALA A 240 9.06 -16.22 -5.28
CA ALA A 240 9.76 -17.29 -6.02
C ALA A 240 11.26 -17.30 -5.72
N LEU A 241 11.89 -16.12 -5.72
CA LEU A 241 13.30 -15.95 -5.35
C LEU A 241 13.54 -16.33 -3.89
N TYR A 242 12.70 -15.85 -2.98
CA TYR A 242 12.80 -16.14 -1.55
C TYR A 242 12.72 -17.65 -1.24
N LEU A 243 11.89 -18.38 -1.97
CA LEU A 243 11.67 -19.83 -1.80
C LEU A 243 12.57 -20.70 -2.68
N GLY A 244 13.40 -20.11 -3.55
CA GLY A 244 14.26 -20.86 -4.49
C GLY A 244 13.50 -21.56 -5.62
N TRP A 245 12.31 -21.08 -6.00
CA TRP A 245 11.48 -21.62 -7.08
C TRP A 245 11.91 -21.13 -8.47
N TRP A 246 13.12 -21.53 -8.88
CA TRP A 246 13.73 -21.09 -10.15
C TRP A 246 12.90 -21.38 -11.40
N TRP A 247 12.15 -22.48 -11.41
CA TRP A 247 11.26 -22.82 -12.52
C TRP A 247 10.12 -21.81 -12.69
N LEU A 248 9.59 -21.26 -11.58
CA LEU A 248 8.52 -20.27 -11.62
C LEU A 248 9.05 -18.91 -12.07
N ILE A 249 10.30 -18.58 -11.70
CA ILE A 249 11.01 -17.41 -12.24
C ILE A 249 11.13 -17.56 -13.76
N LEU A 250 11.63 -18.70 -14.25
CA LEU A 250 11.75 -18.94 -15.69
C LEU A 250 10.40 -18.81 -16.40
N LEU A 251 9.34 -19.41 -15.86
CA LEU A 251 7.99 -19.35 -16.41
C LEU A 251 7.47 -17.91 -16.51
N VAL A 252 7.55 -17.15 -15.41
CA VAL A 252 7.07 -15.77 -15.34
C VAL A 252 7.89 -14.86 -16.25
N THR A 253 9.21 -14.96 -16.22
CA THR A 253 10.10 -14.18 -17.08
C THR A 253 9.85 -14.50 -18.56
N THR A 254 9.60 -15.76 -18.91
CA THR A 254 9.23 -16.15 -20.28
C THR A 254 7.90 -15.52 -20.69
N GLY A 255 6.88 -15.58 -19.84
CA GLY A 255 5.57 -14.96 -20.10
C GLY A 255 5.65 -13.45 -20.29
N VAL A 256 6.37 -12.75 -19.39
CA VAL A 256 6.60 -11.29 -19.50
C VAL A 256 7.36 -10.97 -20.78
N THR A 257 8.40 -11.75 -21.12
CA THR A 257 9.17 -11.56 -22.34
C THR A 257 8.31 -11.77 -23.59
N ALA A 258 7.41 -12.75 -23.59
CA ALA A 258 6.47 -12.98 -24.68
C ALA A 258 5.48 -11.80 -24.84
N VAL A 259 4.95 -11.26 -23.74
CA VAL A 259 4.07 -10.08 -23.77
C VAL A 259 4.83 -8.86 -24.29
N LEU A 260 6.03 -8.58 -23.78
CA LEU A 260 6.86 -7.47 -24.27
C LEU A 260 7.30 -7.67 -25.72
N GLY A 261 7.59 -8.91 -26.13
CA GLY A 261 7.89 -9.27 -27.50
C GLY A 261 6.72 -8.99 -28.44
N SER A 262 5.49 -9.31 -28.03
CA SER A 262 4.28 -8.97 -28.80
C SER A 262 4.03 -7.46 -28.91
N ALA A 263 4.57 -6.68 -27.97
CA ALA A 263 4.50 -5.22 -27.98
C ALA A 263 5.60 -4.59 -28.85
N PHE A 264 6.86 -4.99 -28.69
CA PHE A 264 8.02 -4.22 -29.17
C PHE A 264 9.01 -4.96 -30.07
N ALA A 265 8.90 -6.28 -30.26
CA ALA A 265 9.85 -7.01 -31.11
C ALA A 265 9.73 -6.60 -32.59
N PRO A 266 10.77 -6.83 -33.42
CA PRO A 266 10.63 -6.74 -34.86
C PRO A 266 9.78 -7.91 -35.42
N SER A 267 9.20 -7.71 -36.60
CA SER A 267 8.60 -8.80 -37.39
C SER A 267 9.71 -9.75 -37.86
N PRO A 268 9.51 -11.09 -37.90
CA PRO A 268 8.25 -11.83 -37.73
C PRO A 268 7.89 -12.20 -36.28
N ILE A 269 8.79 -11.98 -35.32
CA ILE A 269 8.60 -12.43 -33.92
C ILE A 269 7.38 -11.76 -33.28
N LYS A 270 7.24 -10.43 -33.46
CA LYS A 270 6.10 -9.67 -32.94
C LYS A 270 4.77 -10.21 -33.43
N ASP A 271 4.64 -10.42 -34.73
CA ASP A 271 3.39 -10.85 -35.36
C ASP A 271 3.07 -12.30 -34.95
N GLY A 272 4.09 -13.17 -34.85
CA GLY A 272 3.95 -14.51 -34.31
C GLY A 272 3.42 -14.53 -32.88
N LEU A 273 3.98 -13.70 -31.99
CA LEU A 273 3.54 -13.60 -30.60
C LEU A 273 2.13 -13.00 -30.47
N ARG A 274 1.74 -12.07 -31.35
CA ARG A 274 0.39 -11.48 -31.38
C ARG A 274 -0.72 -12.48 -31.76
N MET A 275 -0.39 -13.64 -32.34
CA MET A 275 -1.36 -14.73 -32.56
C MET A 275 -1.77 -15.43 -31.25
N ILE A 276 -0.91 -15.39 -30.22
CA ILE A 276 -1.10 -16.09 -28.95
C ILE A 276 -1.47 -15.10 -27.84
N ILE A 277 -0.78 -13.96 -27.78
CA ILE A 277 -0.96 -12.95 -26.74
C ILE A 277 -2.17 -12.06 -27.09
N PRO A 278 -3.20 -11.99 -26.22
CA PRO A 278 -4.38 -11.17 -26.48
C PRO A 278 -4.05 -9.69 -26.69
N ALA A 279 -4.74 -9.07 -27.66
CA ALA A 279 -4.61 -7.66 -28.02
C ALA A 279 -4.66 -6.71 -26.82
N TYR A 280 -5.50 -7.04 -25.84
CA TYR A 280 -5.66 -6.31 -24.59
C TYR A 280 -4.31 -5.96 -23.91
N PHE A 281 -3.36 -6.91 -23.85
CA PHE A 281 -2.11 -6.69 -23.13
C PHE A 281 -1.12 -5.82 -23.93
N TRP A 282 -0.83 -6.19 -25.18
CA TRP A 282 0.21 -5.50 -25.94
C TRP A 282 -0.25 -4.13 -26.45
N GLN A 283 -1.53 -3.93 -26.80
CA GLN A 283 -2.06 -2.61 -27.17
C GLN A 283 -1.99 -1.64 -25.98
N ARG A 284 -2.26 -2.14 -24.77
CA ARG A 284 -2.21 -1.33 -23.56
C ARG A 284 -0.79 -0.89 -23.23
N ILE A 285 0.19 -1.77 -23.43
CA ILE A 285 1.60 -1.51 -23.16
C ILE A 285 2.16 -0.50 -24.17
N THR A 286 1.92 -0.73 -25.46
CA THR A 286 2.41 0.12 -26.56
C THR A 286 1.77 1.50 -26.57
N ASP A 287 0.50 1.62 -26.14
CA ASP A 287 -0.28 2.87 -26.22
C ASP A 287 -0.36 3.42 -27.67
N GLU A 288 -0.06 2.60 -28.68
CA GLU A 288 0.06 2.99 -30.11
C GLU A 288 -1.23 3.61 -30.67
N ASN A 289 -2.38 3.25 -30.10
CA ASN A 289 -3.69 3.73 -30.55
C ASN A 289 -4.16 5.00 -29.84
N PHE A 290 -3.36 5.59 -28.94
CA PHE A 290 -3.75 6.75 -28.15
C PHE A 290 -2.88 7.97 -28.47
N VAL A 291 -3.45 8.93 -29.19
CA VAL A 291 -2.87 10.27 -29.30
C VAL A 291 -3.25 11.05 -28.04
N ARG A 292 -2.27 11.30 -27.16
CA ARG A 292 -2.47 12.03 -25.92
C ARG A 292 -1.95 13.47 -26.05
N PRO A 293 -2.69 14.48 -25.57
CA PRO A 293 -2.16 15.84 -25.46
C PRO A 293 -0.89 15.86 -24.59
N VAL A 294 0.10 16.68 -24.97
CA VAL A 294 1.44 16.69 -24.37
C VAL A 294 1.39 16.98 -22.87
N GLU A 295 0.48 17.85 -22.46
CA GLU A 295 0.20 18.24 -21.09
C GLU A 295 -0.34 17.10 -20.21
N THR A 296 -0.88 16.03 -20.80
CA THR A 296 -1.34 14.84 -20.06
C THR A 296 -0.27 13.76 -19.94
N LEU A 297 0.87 13.92 -20.63
CA LEU A 297 1.96 12.95 -20.58
C LEU A 297 2.68 13.02 -19.24
N ARG A 298 2.93 11.85 -18.62
CA ARG A 298 3.70 11.75 -17.36
C ARG A 298 5.08 12.39 -17.47
N ILE A 299 5.77 12.22 -18.60
CA ILE A 299 7.10 12.82 -18.79
C ILE A 299 7.07 14.35 -18.74
N THR A 300 6.01 14.98 -19.25
CA THR A 300 5.80 16.44 -19.18
C THR A 300 5.60 16.87 -17.73
N GLN A 301 4.76 16.15 -16.99
CA GLN A 301 4.49 16.41 -15.58
C GLN A 301 5.74 16.21 -14.70
N TRP A 302 6.54 15.16 -14.98
CA TRP A 302 7.79 14.90 -14.27
C TRP A 302 8.84 15.97 -14.50
N LYS A 303 8.99 16.43 -15.75
CA LYS A 303 9.87 17.56 -16.09
C LYS A 303 9.44 18.84 -15.38
N PHE A 304 8.14 19.10 -15.32
CA PHE A 304 7.60 20.25 -14.59
C PHE A 304 7.87 20.15 -13.09
N ALA A 305 7.59 19.01 -12.45
CA ALA A 305 7.88 18.79 -11.03
C ALA A 305 9.38 18.95 -10.73
N LEU A 306 10.25 18.43 -11.60
CA LEU A 306 11.70 18.61 -11.46
C LEU A 306 12.12 20.08 -11.59
N ASN A 307 11.51 20.83 -12.52
CA ASN A 307 11.75 22.27 -12.64
C ASN A 307 11.30 23.03 -11.38
N LEU A 308 10.15 22.68 -10.79
CA LEU A 308 9.72 23.24 -9.52
C LEU A 308 10.71 22.93 -8.39
N ALA A 309 11.22 21.69 -8.32
CA ALA A 309 12.23 21.31 -7.33
C ALA A 309 13.54 22.09 -7.52
N GLN A 310 13.95 22.35 -8.77
CA GLN A 310 15.17 23.11 -9.06
C GLN A 310 15.04 24.60 -8.76
N THR A 311 13.84 25.17 -8.89
CA THR A 311 13.60 26.61 -8.65
C THR A 311 13.49 26.95 -7.16
N ARG A 312 12.98 26.04 -6.32
CA ARG A 312 12.92 26.20 -4.86
C ARG A 312 13.43 24.93 -4.14
N PRO A 313 14.73 24.63 -4.22
CA PRO A 313 15.27 23.33 -3.78
C PRO A 313 15.20 23.10 -2.27
N LEU A 314 15.21 24.15 -1.45
CA LEU A 314 15.24 24.01 0.01
C LEU A 314 13.85 23.78 0.61
N THR A 315 12.90 24.63 0.27
CA THR A 315 11.56 24.65 0.87
C THR A 315 10.49 24.04 -0.02
N GLY A 316 10.75 23.90 -1.32
CA GLY A 316 9.73 23.57 -2.30
C GLY A 316 8.69 24.69 -2.46
N TRP A 317 7.56 24.33 -3.07
CA TRP A 317 6.45 25.23 -3.37
C TRP A 317 5.28 25.12 -2.38
N GLY A 318 5.35 24.20 -1.41
CA GLY A 318 4.27 23.83 -0.51
C GLY A 318 3.53 22.57 -0.98
N LEU A 319 2.97 21.83 -0.02
CA LEU A 319 2.10 20.70 -0.32
C LEU A 319 0.88 21.14 -1.14
N ARG A 320 0.36 20.28 -2.01
CA ARG A 320 -0.79 20.56 -2.91
C ARG A 320 -0.58 21.71 -3.90
N ASN A 321 0.61 22.31 -3.98
CA ASN A 321 0.87 23.43 -4.89
C ASN A 321 1.25 22.96 -6.31
N PHE A 322 1.58 21.69 -6.54
CA PHE A 322 1.85 21.20 -7.89
C PHE A 322 0.68 21.48 -8.84
N THR A 323 -0.54 21.12 -8.46
CA THR A 323 -1.75 21.23 -9.29
C THR A 323 -2.04 22.65 -9.76
N PRO A 324 -2.18 23.67 -8.88
CA PRO A 324 -2.45 25.03 -9.33
C PRO A 324 -1.30 25.62 -10.15
N LEU A 325 -0.04 25.25 -9.85
CA LEU A 325 1.11 25.70 -10.64
C LEU A 325 1.14 25.07 -12.04
N TYR A 326 0.79 23.78 -12.14
CA TYR A 326 0.71 23.09 -13.43
C TYR A 326 -0.43 23.63 -14.27
N GLU A 327 -1.61 23.82 -13.68
CA GLU A 327 -2.78 24.38 -14.34
C GLU A 327 -2.49 25.79 -14.88
N ALA A 328 -1.88 26.66 -14.06
CA ALA A 328 -1.47 28.00 -14.50
C ALA A 328 -0.46 27.98 -15.67
N LYS A 329 0.37 26.94 -15.77
CA LYS A 329 1.38 26.82 -16.83
C LYS A 329 0.83 26.19 -18.11
N MET A 330 -0.01 25.18 -17.97
CA MET A 330 -0.42 24.28 -19.06
C MET A 330 -1.89 24.43 -19.46
N ASN A 331 -2.66 25.26 -18.74
CA ASN A 331 -4.10 25.45 -18.90
C ASN A 331 -4.92 24.15 -18.79
N VAL A 332 -4.40 23.15 -18.07
CA VAL A 332 -5.05 21.87 -17.83
C VAL A 332 -4.86 21.49 -16.37
N TRP A 333 -5.98 21.20 -15.70
CA TRP A 333 -5.99 20.73 -14.33
C TRP A 333 -5.51 19.27 -14.26
N LEU A 334 -4.56 18.99 -13.36
CA LEU A 334 -4.10 17.65 -13.04
C LEU A 334 -3.86 17.51 -11.54
N GLY A 335 -4.33 16.40 -10.96
CA GLY A 335 -4.25 16.18 -9.52
C GLY A 335 -2.85 16.02 -8.94
N HIS A 336 -1.87 15.50 -9.71
CA HIS A 336 -0.48 15.28 -9.25
C HIS A 336 0.42 14.79 -10.40
N PRO A 337 1.76 14.83 -10.27
CA PRO A 337 2.68 14.44 -11.35
C PRO A 337 2.80 12.92 -11.58
N HIS A 338 1.99 12.08 -10.93
CA HIS A 338 2.08 10.61 -11.00
C HIS A 338 3.48 10.07 -10.63
N ASN A 339 4.14 10.70 -9.68
CA ASN A 339 5.38 10.23 -9.04
C ASN A 339 5.50 10.94 -7.68
N LEU A 340 5.35 10.22 -6.59
CA LEU A 340 5.35 10.78 -5.23
C LEU A 340 6.69 11.44 -4.90
N PHE A 341 7.81 10.86 -5.33
CA PHE A 341 9.14 11.38 -5.01
C PHE A 341 9.42 12.71 -5.69
N LEU A 342 9.11 12.82 -6.99
CA LEU A 342 9.21 14.09 -7.71
C LEU A 342 8.24 15.14 -7.16
N MET A 343 7.04 14.72 -6.76
CA MET A 343 6.08 15.59 -6.09
C MET A 343 6.66 16.12 -4.77
N MET A 344 7.21 15.27 -3.91
CA MET A 344 7.83 15.70 -2.66
C MET A 344 9.01 16.63 -2.89
N PHE A 345 9.88 16.36 -3.86
CA PHE A 345 10.98 17.29 -4.19
C PHE A 345 10.46 18.67 -4.62
N ALA A 346 9.38 18.72 -5.39
CA ALA A 346 8.75 19.97 -5.81
C ALA A 346 8.04 20.69 -4.66
N GLU A 347 7.33 19.96 -3.80
CA GLU A 347 6.40 20.53 -2.83
C GLU A 347 7.05 20.81 -1.47
N ILE A 348 7.94 19.95 -0.98
CA ILE A 348 8.55 20.09 0.36
C ILE A 348 10.07 20.33 0.31
N GLY A 349 10.63 20.45 -0.90
CA GLY A 349 12.05 20.66 -1.11
C GLY A 349 12.88 19.38 -0.97
N ILE A 350 14.08 19.41 -1.54
CA ILE A 350 15.02 18.29 -1.59
C ILE A 350 15.45 17.84 -0.18
N PRO A 351 15.88 18.74 0.73
CA PRO A 351 16.34 18.31 2.07
C PRO A 351 15.26 17.58 2.87
N THR A 352 14.04 18.13 2.92
CA THR A 352 12.92 17.56 3.69
C THR A 352 12.44 16.25 3.09
N ALA A 353 12.34 16.17 1.75
CA ALA A 353 11.98 14.95 1.06
C ALA A 353 13.03 13.83 1.28
N LEU A 354 14.32 14.15 1.20
CA LEU A 354 15.39 13.20 1.50
C LEU A 354 15.36 12.75 2.96
N PHE A 355 15.11 13.67 3.90
CA PHE A 355 14.99 13.32 5.31
C PHE A 355 13.83 12.34 5.56
N PHE A 356 12.68 12.56 4.95
CA PHE A 356 11.57 11.61 4.96
C PHE A 356 11.98 10.25 4.39
N MET A 357 12.63 10.22 3.22
CA MET A 357 13.10 8.97 2.60
C MET A 357 14.11 8.22 3.47
N VAL A 358 15.03 8.92 4.15
CA VAL A 358 16.01 8.32 5.06
C VAL A 358 15.32 7.61 6.22
N ILE A 359 14.27 8.20 6.82
CA ILE A 359 13.49 7.54 7.88
C ILE A 359 12.86 6.24 7.37
N ILE A 360 12.24 6.28 6.19
CA ILE A 360 11.64 5.09 5.58
C ILE A 360 12.69 4.02 5.26
N CYS A 361 13.82 4.41 4.67
CA CYS A 361 14.93 3.50 4.36
C CYS A 361 15.52 2.89 5.62
N TRP A 362 15.61 3.65 6.71
CA TRP A 362 16.07 3.16 8.01
C TRP A 362 15.15 2.06 8.55
N ILE A 363 13.83 2.30 8.59
CA ILE A 363 12.85 1.30 9.04
C ILE A 363 12.97 0.00 8.23
N LEU A 364 13.05 0.11 6.90
CA LEU A 364 13.16 -1.06 6.03
C LEU A 364 14.49 -1.79 6.19
N SER A 365 15.59 -1.06 6.36
CA SER A 365 16.91 -1.66 6.58
C SER A 365 16.92 -2.48 7.88
N GLN A 366 16.37 -1.93 8.96
CA GLN A 366 16.21 -2.65 10.23
C GLN A 366 15.25 -3.84 10.09
N GLY A 367 14.20 -3.72 9.29
CA GLY A 367 13.30 -4.83 8.98
C GLY A 367 14.01 -5.98 8.25
N PHE A 368 14.82 -5.70 7.24
CA PHE A 368 15.61 -6.74 6.56
C PHE A 368 16.68 -7.38 7.46
N LEU A 369 17.30 -6.60 8.34
CA LEU A 369 18.23 -7.13 9.35
C LEU A 369 17.51 -8.05 10.34
N LEU A 370 16.31 -7.70 10.79
CA LEU A 370 15.48 -8.57 11.65
C LEU A 370 15.12 -9.88 10.94
N LEU A 371 14.67 -9.78 9.68
CA LEU A 371 14.28 -10.93 8.86
C LEU A 371 15.44 -11.93 8.70
N THR A 372 16.66 -11.44 8.52
CA THR A 372 17.85 -12.26 8.25
C THR A 372 18.48 -12.83 9.52
N ASN A 373 18.53 -12.06 10.61
CA ASN A 373 19.34 -12.40 11.77
C ASN A 373 18.54 -12.91 12.98
N SER A 374 17.26 -12.54 13.12
CA SER A 374 16.52 -12.75 14.37
C SER A 374 15.29 -13.66 14.21
N LEU A 375 14.60 -13.63 13.08
CA LEU A 375 13.43 -14.47 12.84
C LEU A 375 13.83 -15.88 12.40
N THR A 376 13.82 -16.83 13.34
CA THR A 376 14.21 -18.23 13.10
C THR A 376 13.03 -19.13 12.71
N ASN A 377 11.81 -18.81 13.16
CA ASN A 377 10.61 -19.56 12.78
C ASN A 377 10.26 -19.28 11.30
N PRO A 378 10.22 -20.30 10.42
CA PRO A 378 9.99 -20.09 8.99
C PRO A 378 8.65 -19.43 8.66
N SER A 379 7.59 -19.76 9.40
CA SER A 379 6.23 -19.23 9.18
C SER A 379 6.16 -17.76 9.61
N GLU A 380 6.71 -17.41 10.79
CA GLU A 380 6.79 -16.01 11.23
C GLU A 380 7.64 -15.15 10.28
N ARG A 381 8.76 -15.71 9.83
CA ARG A 381 9.67 -15.06 8.88
C ARG A 381 8.96 -14.80 7.55
N LEU A 382 8.16 -15.72 7.05
CA LEU A 382 7.40 -15.56 5.80
C LEU A 382 6.33 -14.47 5.91
N VAL A 383 5.57 -14.42 7.00
CA VAL A 383 4.59 -13.35 7.24
C VAL A 383 5.28 -11.99 7.31
N TYR A 384 6.39 -11.91 8.05
CA TYR A 384 7.15 -10.67 8.16
C TYR A 384 7.73 -10.22 6.81
N TYR A 385 8.26 -11.17 6.03
CA TYR A 385 8.70 -10.94 4.64
C TYR A 385 7.57 -10.39 3.77
N SER A 386 6.35 -10.92 3.92
CA SER A 386 5.16 -10.45 3.18
C SER A 386 4.90 -8.96 3.40
N TYR A 387 5.08 -8.46 4.63
CA TYR A 387 4.93 -7.03 4.94
C TYR A 387 6.03 -6.17 4.29
N LEU A 388 7.29 -6.64 4.32
CA LEU A 388 8.40 -5.95 3.66
C LEU A 388 8.16 -5.85 2.14
N ILE A 389 7.78 -6.96 1.50
CA ILE A 389 7.48 -6.97 0.05
C ILE A 389 6.26 -6.11 -0.28
N THR A 390 5.23 -6.15 0.56
CA THR A 390 4.05 -5.29 0.37
C THR A 390 4.41 -3.81 0.42
N PHE A 391 5.21 -3.39 1.40
CA PHE A 391 5.63 -1.99 1.52
C PHE A 391 6.60 -1.57 0.41
N LEU A 392 7.52 -2.44 -0.01
CA LEU A 392 8.35 -2.20 -1.19
C LEU A 392 7.50 -2.08 -2.47
N GLY A 393 6.46 -2.90 -2.62
CA GLY A 393 5.49 -2.79 -3.70
C GLY A 393 4.80 -1.42 -3.71
N LEU A 394 4.43 -0.88 -2.54
CA LEU A 394 3.87 0.46 -2.42
C LEU A 394 4.88 1.57 -2.76
N ILE A 395 6.16 1.44 -2.37
CA ILE A 395 7.22 2.36 -2.78
C ILE A 395 7.34 2.39 -4.31
N LEU A 396 7.42 1.23 -4.94
CA LEU A 396 7.52 1.10 -6.39
C LEU A 396 6.26 1.62 -7.09
N PHE A 397 5.08 1.38 -6.52
CA PHE A 397 3.83 1.96 -7.02
C PHE A 397 3.93 3.49 -7.07
N ASN A 398 4.46 4.09 -6.00
CA ASN A 398 4.62 5.55 -5.86
C ASN A 398 5.74 6.16 -6.72
N CYS A 399 6.58 5.35 -7.38
CA CYS A 399 7.46 5.82 -8.46
C CYS A 399 6.71 6.18 -9.75
N PHE A 400 5.51 5.64 -9.95
CA PHE A 400 4.73 5.78 -11.19
C PHE A 400 3.28 6.22 -10.96
N ASP A 401 2.91 6.52 -9.72
CA ASP A 401 1.66 7.17 -9.34
C ASP A 401 1.76 7.78 -7.93
N VAL A 402 0.66 8.29 -7.38
CA VAL A 402 0.58 8.76 -5.98
C VAL A 402 -0.58 8.07 -5.27
N SER A 403 -0.29 7.12 -4.38
CA SER A 403 -1.32 6.41 -3.61
C SER A 403 -1.70 7.10 -2.30
N LEU A 404 -0.90 8.08 -1.86
CA LEU A 404 -1.03 8.79 -0.58
C LEU A 404 -2.37 9.54 -0.41
N PHE A 405 -3.00 9.96 -1.51
CA PHE A 405 -4.19 10.81 -1.44
C PHE A 405 -5.49 10.06 -1.17
N ASP A 406 -5.55 8.74 -1.35
CA ASP A 406 -6.68 7.95 -0.85
C ASP A 406 -6.43 7.58 0.61
N PHE A 407 -7.31 8.02 1.49
CA PHE A 407 -7.13 7.81 2.93
C PHE A 407 -7.09 6.33 3.32
N ARG A 408 -7.76 5.41 2.62
CA ARG A 408 -7.72 3.98 2.96
C ARG A 408 -6.38 3.38 2.61
N VAL A 409 -5.89 3.64 1.39
CA VAL A 409 -4.59 3.14 0.93
C VAL A 409 -3.47 3.75 1.77
N ASN A 410 -3.54 5.05 2.09
CA ASN A 410 -2.57 5.71 2.96
C ASN A 410 -2.61 5.11 4.37
N THR A 411 -3.81 4.93 4.96
CA THR A 411 -3.96 4.28 6.28
C THR A 411 -3.34 2.89 6.31
N LEU A 412 -3.63 2.04 5.31
CA LEU A 412 -3.05 0.69 5.22
C LEU A 412 -1.53 0.73 5.04
N SER A 413 -1.01 1.64 4.21
CA SER A 413 0.43 1.82 4.00
C SER A 413 1.16 2.10 5.32
N TRP A 414 0.57 2.97 6.15
CA TRP A 414 1.12 3.30 7.46
C TRP A 414 0.91 2.21 8.50
N ILE A 415 -0.19 1.44 8.46
CA ILE A 415 -0.36 0.24 9.30
C ILE A 415 0.72 -0.80 8.98
N ILE A 416 0.99 -1.04 7.70
CA ILE A 416 2.04 -1.97 7.25
C ILE A 416 3.40 -1.51 7.76
N LEU A 417 3.75 -0.23 7.58
CA LEU A 417 5.02 0.32 8.08
C LEU A 417 5.12 0.26 9.61
N SER A 418 4.01 0.53 10.32
CA SER A 418 3.92 0.41 11.78
C SER A 418 4.16 -1.02 12.24
N GLY A 419 3.64 -2.00 11.51
CA GLY A 419 3.85 -3.42 11.78
C GLY A 419 5.30 -3.85 11.54
N ILE A 420 5.94 -3.37 10.47
CA ILE A 420 7.37 -3.62 10.20
C ILE A 420 8.21 -3.09 11.36
N TRP A 421 8.02 -1.82 11.73
CA TRP A 421 8.80 -1.17 12.78
C TRP A 421 8.48 -1.69 14.19
N GLY A 422 7.22 -1.93 14.52
CA GLY A 422 6.80 -2.37 15.85
C GLY A 422 7.38 -3.73 16.23
N VAL A 423 7.48 -4.67 15.27
CA VAL A 423 8.17 -5.96 15.50
C VAL A 423 9.68 -5.77 15.68
N VAL A 424 10.31 -4.86 14.91
CA VAL A 424 11.74 -4.52 15.06
C VAL A 424 12.00 -3.94 16.45
N ASP A 425 11.24 -2.91 16.84
CA ASP A 425 11.43 -2.18 18.09
C ASP A 425 11.22 -3.08 19.31
N ASN A 426 10.17 -3.93 19.28
CA ASN A 426 9.94 -4.92 20.32
C ASN A 426 11.11 -5.93 20.43
N THR A 427 11.66 -6.39 19.31
CA THR A 427 12.79 -7.34 19.31
C THR A 427 14.06 -6.69 19.87
N ILE A 428 14.38 -5.46 19.44
CA ILE A 428 15.52 -4.70 19.98
C ILE A 428 15.33 -4.46 21.48
N GLY A 429 14.14 -4.04 21.90
CA GLY A 429 13.79 -3.82 23.30
C GLY A 429 13.93 -5.07 24.18
N ASN A 430 13.64 -6.26 23.67
CA ASN A 430 13.81 -7.52 24.40
C ASN A 430 15.28 -7.96 24.46
N SER A 431 16.05 -7.76 23.38
CA SER A 431 17.49 -8.09 23.38
C SER A 431 18.28 -7.27 24.39
N THR A 432 17.97 -5.96 24.50
CA THR A 432 18.62 -5.07 25.48
C THR A 432 18.29 -5.45 26.91
N LYS A 433 17.03 -5.77 27.24
CA LYS A 433 16.64 -6.25 28.58
C LYS A 433 17.38 -7.53 28.98
N ASN A 434 17.55 -8.47 28.05
CA ASN A 434 18.24 -9.73 28.32
C ASN A 434 19.76 -9.58 28.48
N SER A 435 20.38 -8.50 27.98
CA SER A 435 21.81 -8.23 28.18
C SER A 435 22.17 -7.60 29.53
N TYR A 436 21.17 -7.12 30.29
CA TYR A 436 21.35 -6.50 31.62
C TYR A 436 20.90 -7.38 32.80
N ASN A 437 20.40 -8.58 32.51
CA ASN A 437 20.12 -9.64 33.49
C ASN A 437 21.13 -10.77 33.29
#